data_AF-A0A9E0T9C4-F1
#
_entry.id   AF-A0A9E0T9C4-F1
#
_cell.length_a   1.000
_cell.length_b   1.000
_cell.length_c   1.000
_cell.angle_alpha   90.00
_cell.angle_beta   90.00
_cell.angle_gamma   90.00
#
_symmetry.space_group_name_H-M   'P 1'
#
loop_
_entity.id
_entity.type
_entity.pdbx_description
1 polymer ?
#
loop_
_entity_poly.entity_id
_entity_poly.type
_entity_poly.pdbx_seq_one_letter_code
_entity_poly.pdbx_strand_id
1 'polypeptide(L)'
;MTTVPAPDQPTPSACDDAVVVQDTVRWLERAVIGLNLCPFAKGVHTKDQIHYAVSHATDARELLQDLQRELEALAEASAEKRDTTLLMAPLAMPNFLDFNDFLELADELVEAMDLAGILQVASFHPHFQFEGTLADDVSNCTNRAPYPTLHLLREESIDRAVEVFPEAEEIFERNIEVLERLGMQGWKELEVGPRCPFGHAAKDEKKGGA
;
A
#
# COMPACT_ATOMS: atom_id res chain seq x y z
N MET A 1 8.61 52.23 15.19
CA MET A 1 8.39 50.89 15.79
C MET A 1 8.36 49.91 14.63
N THR A 2 9.50 49.29 14.36
CA THR A 2 9.68 48.40 13.20
C THR A 2 9.40 46.99 13.67
N THR A 3 8.28 46.42 13.25
CA THR A 3 7.91 45.04 13.58
C THR A 3 8.80 44.09 12.79
N VAL A 4 9.60 43.30 13.50
CA VAL A 4 10.41 42.20 12.96
C VAL A 4 9.44 41.09 12.53
N PRO A 5 9.55 40.52 11.31
CA PRO A 5 8.75 39.36 10.96
C PRO A 5 9.22 38.15 11.79
N ALA A 6 8.25 37.39 12.33
CA ALA A 6 8.53 36.15 13.03
C ALA A 6 9.23 35.16 12.09
N PRO A 7 10.17 34.32 12.58
CA PRO A 7 10.79 33.30 11.76
C PRO A 7 9.72 32.31 11.28
N ASP A 8 9.78 31.98 9.98
CA ASP A 8 8.98 30.91 9.38
C ASP A 8 9.05 29.68 10.26
N GLN A 9 7.89 29.25 10.75
CA GLN A 9 7.77 27.96 11.40
C GLN A 9 8.05 26.89 10.34
N PRO A 10 8.90 25.89 10.62
CA PRO A 10 9.10 24.80 9.69
C PRO A 10 7.74 24.12 9.46
N THR A 11 7.27 24.16 8.22
CA THR A 11 6.23 23.27 7.69
C THR A 11 6.60 21.85 8.13
N PRO A 12 5.65 21.01 8.58
CA PRO A 12 5.96 19.62 8.90
C PRO A 12 6.68 19.02 7.69
N SER A 13 7.94 18.66 7.89
CA SER A 13 8.80 18.17 6.81
C SER A 13 8.10 16.99 6.16
N ALA A 14 7.62 17.17 4.93
CA ALA A 14 7.14 16.08 4.11
C ALA A 14 8.20 14.97 4.12
N CYS A 15 7.74 13.73 4.27
CA CYS A 15 8.62 12.59 4.12
C CYS A 15 9.30 12.65 2.75
N ASP A 16 10.60 12.37 2.68
CA ASP A 16 11.28 12.15 1.41
C ASP A 16 10.71 10.90 0.74
N ASP A 17 10.28 11.00 -0.53
CA ASP A 17 9.80 9.88 -1.34
C ASP A 17 10.77 8.69 -1.29
N ALA A 18 12.08 8.96 -1.23
CA ALA A 18 13.09 7.92 -1.12
C ALA A 18 12.94 7.09 0.17
N VAL A 19 12.51 7.71 1.28
CA VAL A 19 12.26 7.00 2.55
C VAL A 19 11.01 6.14 2.45
N VAL A 20 9.94 6.64 1.83
CA VAL A 20 8.70 5.89 1.57
C VAL A 20 9.01 4.65 0.75
N VAL A 21 9.72 4.81 -0.37
CA VAL A 21 10.11 3.70 -1.23
C VAL A 21 10.98 2.69 -0.48
N GLN A 22 11.99 3.14 0.26
CA GLN A 22 12.83 2.24 1.06
C GLN A 22 12.07 1.46 2.14
N ASP A 23 11.04 2.06 2.75
CA ASP A 23 10.18 1.38 3.71
C ASP A 23 9.33 0.30 3.05
N THR A 24 8.73 0.61 1.90
CA THR A 24 7.96 -0.36 1.11
C THR A 24 8.84 -1.49 0.61
N VAL A 25 10.05 -1.19 0.12
CA VAL A 25 11.03 -2.22 -0.29
C VAL A 25 11.42 -3.09 0.90
N ARG A 26 11.70 -2.51 2.07
CA ARG A 26 12.02 -3.27 3.28
C ARG A 26 10.87 -4.19 3.70
N TRP A 27 9.63 -3.70 3.64
CA TRP A 27 8.44 -4.50 3.89
C TRP A 27 8.30 -5.65 2.89
N LEU A 28 8.44 -5.37 1.59
CA LEU A 28 8.40 -6.37 0.53
C LEU A 28 9.45 -7.46 0.77
N GLU A 29 10.69 -7.09 1.06
CA GLU A 29 11.79 -8.03 1.23
C GLU A 29 11.68 -8.86 2.51
N ARG A 30 11.34 -8.23 3.65
CA ARG A 30 11.33 -8.91 4.95
C ARG A 30 10.03 -9.64 5.24
N ALA A 31 8.89 -9.03 4.95
CA ALA A 31 7.58 -9.63 5.22
C ALA A 31 7.09 -10.46 4.03
N VAL A 32 6.87 -9.84 2.87
CA VAL A 32 6.21 -10.51 1.74
C VAL A 32 7.08 -11.64 1.18
N ILE A 33 8.34 -11.36 0.86
CA ILE A 33 9.29 -12.34 0.31
C ILE A 33 9.90 -13.18 1.44
N GLY A 34 10.35 -12.53 2.52
CA GLY A 34 11.07 -13.19 3.61
C GLY A 34 10.25 -14.22 4.38
N LEU A 35 8.95 -13.97 4.57
CA LEU A 35 8.02 -14.95 5.16
C LEU A 35 7.29 -15.79 4.10
N ASN A 36 7.56 -15.57 2.81
CA ASN A 36 6.90 -16.21 1.68
C ASN A 36 5.37 -16.04 1.69
N LEU A 37 4.88 -14.83 2.02
CA LEU A 37 3.45 -14.52 2.01
C LEU A 37 2.88 -14.42 0.58
N CYS A 38 3.69 -13.96 -0.37
CA CYS A 38 3.35 -13.98 -1.79
C CYS A 38 4.44 -14.74 -2.55
N PRO A 39 4.16 -15.95 -3.09
CA PRO A 39 5.15 -16.73 -3.82
C PRO A 39 5.61 -16.06 -5.12
N PHE A 40 4.82 -15.11 -5.64
CA PHE A 40 5.08 -14.44 -6.91
C PHE A 40 6.04 -13.24 -6.78
N ALA A 41 6.04 -12.60 -5.61
CA ALA A 41 6.72 -11.33 -5.38
C ALA A 41 8.24 -11.40 -5.66
N LYS A 42 8.89 -12.51 -5.30
CA LYS A 42 10.34 -12.66 -5.48
C LYS A 42 10.77 -12.59 -6.94
N GLY A 43 10.01 -13.21 -7.85
CA GLY A 43 10.34 -13.23 -9.27
C GLY A 43 10.29 -11.84 -9.89
N VAL A 44 9.23 -11.10 -9.59
CA VAL A 44 9.02 -9.73 -10.10
C VAL A 44 10.01 -8.75 -9.47
N HIS A 45 10.30 -8.89 -8.17
CA HIS A 45 11.31 -8.07 -7.46
C HIS A 45 12.72 -8.27 -8.02
N THR A 46 13.17 -9.52 -8.16
CA THR A 46 14.54 -9.81 -8.64
C THR A 46 14.80 -9.44 -10.10
N LYS A 47 13.73 -9.27 -10.88
CA LYS A 47 13.80 -8.82 -12.28
C LYS A 47 13.63 -7.30 -12.43
N ASP A 48 13.55 -6.55 -11.32
CA ASP A 48 13.32 -5.10 -11.30
C ASP A 48 12.03 -4.68 -12.04
N GLN A 49 10.97 -5.48 -11.94
CA GLN A 49 9.70 -5.28 -12.65
C GLN A 49 8.63 -4.57 -11.81
N ILE A 50 8.96 -4.14 -10.60
CA ILE A 50 8.08 -3.41 -9.69
C ILE A 50 8.35 -1.92 -9.85
N HIS A 51 7.34 -1.15 -10.24
CA HIS A 51 7.39 0.30 -10.16
C HIS A 51 6.88 0.77 -8.80
N TYR A 52 7.65 1.63 -8.12
CA TYR A 52 7.27 2.25 -6.86
C TYR A 52 6.90 3.72 -7.12
N ALA A 53 5.62 4.05 -6.94
CA ALA A 53 5.10 5.40 -7.10
C ALA A 53 4.71 5.95 -5.72
N VAL A 54 5.13 7.19 -5.41
CA VAL A 54 4.73 7.89 -4.19
C VAL A 54 3.74 8.98 -4.58
N SER A 55 2.51 8.86 -4.13
CA SER A 55 1.47 9.86 -4.29
C SER A 55 1.67 10.99 -3.27
N HIS A 56 1.56 12.23 -3.75
CA HIS A 56 1.55 13.42 -2.90
C HIS A 56 0.11 13.93 -2.67
N ALA A 57 -0.89 13.16 -3.10
CA ALA A 57 -2.29 13.45 -2.85
C ALA A 57 -2.55 13.62 -1.35
N THR A 58 -3.40 14.59 -1.02
CA THR A 58 -3.87 14.80 0.36
C THR A 58 -5.35 14.48 0.53
N ASP A 59 -6.04 14.16 -0.57
CA ASP A 59 -7.44 13.76 -0.59
C ASP A 59 -7.71 12.63 -1.61
N ALA A 60 -8.93 12.09 -1.55
CA ALA A 60 -9.38 10.99 -2.39
C ALA A 60 -9.40 11.32 -3.89
N ARG A 61 -9.71 12.56 -4.26
CA ARG A 61 -9.81 12.96 -5.67
C ARG A 61 -8.43 13.01 -6.30
N GLU A 62 -7.47 13.62 -5.62
CA GLU A 62 -6.09 13.67 -6.06
C GLU A 62 -5.51 12.24 -6.14
N LEU A 63 -5.78 11.39 -5.14
CA LEU A 63 -5.31 10.01 -5.16
C LEU A 63 -5.91 9.21 -6.32
N LEU A 64 -7.19 9.43 -6.66
CA LEU A 64 -7.84 8.80 -7.81
C LEU A 64 -7.20 9.23 -9.14
N GLN A 65 -6.81 10.50 -9.25
CA GLN A 65 -6.06 10.99 -10.42
C GLN A 65 -4.67 10.37 -10.52
N ASP A 66 -4.00 10.15 -9.38
CA ASP A 66 -2.71 9.49 -9.33
C ASP A 66 -2.85 8.01 -9.73
N LEU A 67 -3.87 7.32 -9.22
CA LEU A 67 -4.23 5.96 -9.61
C LEU A 67 -4.47 5.85 -11.12
N GLN A 68 -5.25 6.77 -11.70
CA GLN A 68 -5.50 6.80 -13.15
C GLN A 68 -4.19 6.84 -13.95
N ARG A 69 -3.27 7.74 -13.59
CA ARG A 69 -1.99 7.88 -14.30
C ARG A 69 -1.13 6.62 -14.20
N GLU A 70 -1.12 5.97 -13.04
CA GLU A 70 -0.37 4.73 -12.86
C GLU A 70 -1.01 3.53 -13.58
N LEU A 71 -2.34 3.48 -13.69
CA LEU A 71 -3.06 2.49 -14.51
C LEU A 71 -2.74 2.67 -15.99
N GLU A 72 -2.81 3.90 -16.51
CA GLU A 72 -2.44 4.22 -17.90
C GLU A 72 -0.99 3.83 -18.19
N ALA A 73 -0.06 4.25 -17.32
CA ALA A 73 1.37 3.95 -17.48
C ALA A 73 1.68 2.45 -17.40
N LEU A 74 0.99 1.70 -16.54
CA LEU A 74 1.15 0.25 -16.47
C LEU A 74 0.58 -0.42 -17.73
N ALA A 75 -0.60 -0.01 -18.20
CA ALA A 75 -1.22 -0.57 -19.41
C ALA A 75 -0.33 -0.37 -20.65
N GLU A 76 0.32 0.79 -20.79
CA GLU A 76 1.21 1.10 -21.92
C GLU A 76 2.59 0.43 -21.83
N ALA A 77 3.07 0.14 -20.61
CA ALA A 77 4.38 -0.48 -20.41
C ALA A 77 4.36 -1.96 -20.80
N SER A 78 5.49 -2.46 -21.31
CA SER A 78 5.71 -3.90 -21.45
C SER A 78 5.88 -4.56 -20.08
N ALA A 79 5.25 -5.72 -19.87
CA ALA A 79 5.40 -6.53 -18.67
C ALA A 79 6.85 -6.93 -18.37
N GLU A 80 7.71 -7.02 -19.40
CA GLU A 80 9.14 -7.29 -19.21
C GLU A 80 9.86 -6.16 -18.47
N LYS A 81 9.37 -4.91 -18.58
CA LYS A 81 9.94 -3.73 -17.93
C LYS A 81 9.22 -3.33 -16.65
N ARG A 82 7.89 -3.47 -16.64
CA ARG A 82 7.02 -3.10 -15.51
C ARG A 82 5.84 -4.05 -15.51
N ASP A 83 5.90 -5.01 -14.60
CA ASP A 83 4.86 -6.01 -14.43
C ASP A 83 3.79 -5.54 -13.45
N THR A 84 4.19 -4.74 -12.46
CA THR A 84 3.28 -4.23 -11.41
C THR A 84 3.70 -2.85 -10.91
N THR A 85 2.78 -2.21 -10.20
CA THR A 85 2.99 -0.91 -9.55
C THR A 85 2.51 -0.94 -8.11
N LEU A 86 3.34 -0.46 -7.19
CA LEU A 86 2.94 -0.11 -5.84
C LEU A 86 2.80 1.41 -5.76
N LEU A 87 1.57 1.90 -5.67
CA LEU A 87 1.25 3.31 -5.46
C LEU A 87 1.02 3.56 -3.97
N MET A 88 2.02 4.15 -3.30
CA MET A 88 1.97 4.49 -1.88
C MET A 88 1.41 5.90 -1.68
N ALA A 89 0.44 6.05 -0.77
CA ALA A 89 -0.20 7.32 -0.46
C ALA A 89 0.07 7.73 1.01
N PRO A 90 1.30 8.17 1.35
CA PRO A 90 1.66 8.50 2.74
C PRO A 90 0.89 9.70 3.32
N LEU A 91 0.36 10.58 2.46
CA LEU A 91 -0.32 11.82 2.86
C LEU A 91 -1.85 11.77 2.75
N ALA A 92 -2.41 10.70 2.19
CA ALA A 92 -3.85 10.49 2.04
C ALA A 92 -4.29 9.20 2.74
N MET A 93 -5.60 9.06 2.95
CA MET A 93 -6.22 7.83 3.43
C MET A 93 -5.64 7.24 4.74
N PRO A 94 -5.43 8.03 5.82
CA PRO A 94 -4.89 7.48 7.06
C PRO A 94 -5.89 6.61 7.84
N ASN A 95 -7.18 6.81 7.60
CA ASN A 95 -8.25 6.02 8.19
C ASN A 95 -8.54 4.81 7.28
N PHE A 96 -8.50 3.62 7.86
CA PHE A 96 -8.73 2.38 7.13
C PHE A 96 -10.14 2.29 6.53
N LEU A 97 -11.18 2.79 7.22
CA LEU A 97 -12.55 2.72 6.71
C LEU A 97 -12.73 3.65 5.51
N ASP A 98 -12.22 4.88 5.60
CA ASP A 98 -12.25 5.81 4.47
C ASP A 98 -11.45 5.26 3.27
N PHE A 99 -10.32 4.59 3.53
CA PHE A 99 -9.55 3.91 2.50
C PHE A 99 -10.31 2.74 1.88
N ASN A 100 -11.05 1.98 2.69
CA ASN A 100 -11.85 0.86 2.22
C ASN A 100 -13.01 1.33 1.33
N ASP A 101 -13.69 2.41 1.71
CA ASP A 101 -14.72 3.05 0.88
C ASP A 101 -14.14 3.59 -0.44
N PHE A 102 -12.90 4.08 -0.43
CA PHE A 102 -12.20 4.53 -1.63
C PHE A 102 -11.95 3.39 -2.64
N LEU A 103 -11.87 2.14 -2.21
CA LEU A 103 -11.63 1.01 -3.13
C LEU A 103 -12.76 0.84 -4.15
N GLU A 104 -14.00 1.19 -3.79
CA GLU A 104 -15.12 1.20 -4.75
C GLU A 104 -14.84 2.16 -5.92
N LEU A 105 -14.26 3.34 -5.64
CA LEU A 105 -13.88 4.31 -6.68
C LEU A 105 -12.71 3.81 -7.54
N ALA A 106 -11.78 3.05 -6.94
CA ALA A 106 -10.67 2.45 -7.66
C ALA A 106 -11.16 1.39 -8.66
N ASP A 107 -12.11 0.55 -8.25
CA ASP A 107 -12.72 -0.47 -9.10
C ASP A 107 -13.55 0.17 -10.23
N GLU A 108 -14.39 1.17 -9.91
CA GLU A 108 -15.13 1.94 -10.91
C GLU A 108 -14.21 2.59 -11.95
N LEU A 109 -13.03 3.08 -11.53
CA LEU A 109 -12.05 3.67 -12.43
C LEU A 109 -11.43 2.62 -13.38
N VAL A 110 -11.09 1.43 -12.88
CA VAL A 110 -10.57 0.32 -13.70
C VAL A 110 -11.60 -0.07 -14.78
N GLU A 111 -12.87 -0.17 -14.40
CA GLU A 111 -13.96 -0.42 -15.35
C GLU A 111 -14.11 0.71 -16.37
N ALA A 112 -14.12 1.97 -15.93
CA ALA A 112 -14.28 3.13 -16.80
C ALA A 112 -13.14 3.31 -17.81
N MET A 113 -11.96 2.75 -17.52
CA MET A 113 -10.79 2.75 -18.40
C MET A 113 -10.73 1.53 -19.34
N ASP A 114 -11.75 0.67 -19.34
CA ASP A 114 -11.78 -0.60 -20.07
C ASP A 114 -10.59 -1.53 -19.70
N LEU A 115 -10.13 -1.46 -18.44
CA LEU A 115 -9.00 -2.25 -17.93
C LEU A 115 -9.44 -3.48 -17.13
N ALA A 116 -10.74 -3.66 -16.87
CA ALA A 116 -11.27 -4.85 -16.21
C ALA A 116 -10.94 -6.11 -17.00
N GLY A 117 -10.42 -7.16 -16.33
CA GLY A 117 -9.92 -8.37 -16.99
C GLY A 117 -8.48 -8.23 -17.52
N ILE A 118 -7.86 -7.06 -17.38
CA ILE A 118 -6.50 -6.77 -17.84
C ILE A 118 -5.62 -6.36 -16.66
N LEU A 119 -6.08 -5.36 -15.91
CA LEU A 119 -5.46 -4.87 -14.69
C LEU A 119 -6.45 -4.95 -13.53
N GLN A 120 -5.95 -5.25 -12.34
CA GLN A 120 -6.71 -5.21 -11.10
C GLN A 120 -5.95 -4.43 -10.02
N VAL A 121 -6.68 -3.94 -9.01
CA VAL A 121 -6.11 -3.22 -7.87
C VAL A 121 -6.29 -4.06 -6.60
N ALA A 122 -5.17 -4.50 -6.02
CA ALA A 122 -5.15 -5.03 -4.66
C ALA A 122 -4.78 -3.91 -3.68
N SER A 123 -5.14 -4.05 -2.41
CA SER A 123 -4.97 -2.99 -1.42
C SER A 123 -4.26 -3.46 -0.15
N PHE A 124 -3.44 -2.56 0.40
CA PHE A 124 -2.76 -2.76 1.68
C PHE A 124 -2.86 -1.49 2.51
N HIS A 125 -3.02 -1.64 3.82
CA HIS A 125 -3.18 -0.50 4.71
C HIS A 125 -2.49 -0.73 6.07
N PRO A 126 -1.81 0.26 6.69
CA PRO A 126 -1.12 0.07 7.96
C PRO A 126 -2.03 -0.39 9.10
N HIS A 127 -3.30 0.02 9.01
CA HIS A 127 -4.37 -0.34 9.95
C HIS A 127 -5.37 -1.34 9.35
N PHE A 128 -4.97 -2.12 8.34
CA PHE A 128 -5.85 -3.15 7.78
C PHE A 128 -6.35 -4.07 8.91
N GLN A 129 -7.64 -4.39 8.83
CA GLN A 129 -8.33 -5.28 9.76
C GLN A 129 -9.37 -6.10 9.00
N PHE A 130 -9.27 -7.42 9.06
CA PHE A 130 -10.31 -8.31 8.56
C PHE A 130 -11.56 -8.21 9.43
N GLU A 131 -12.71 -8.38 8.81
CA GLU A 131 -13.98 -8.50 9.52
C GLU A 131 -13.91 -9.61 10.59
N GLY A 132 -14.41 -9.31 11.79
CA GLY A 132 -14.43 -10.26 12.90
C GLY A 132 -13.11 -10.44 13.67
N THR A 133 -12.01 -9.82 13.25
CA THR A 133 -10.73 -9.86 13.99
C THR A 133 -10.57 -8.70 14.97
N LEU A 134 -9.64 -8.81 15.92
CA LEU A 134 -9.22 -7.70 16.76
C LEU A 134 -8.14 -6.85 16.06
N ALA A 135 -8.03 -5.57 16.41
CA ALA A 135 -7.06 -4.67 15.79
C ALA A 135 -5.59 -5.10 16.00
N ASP A 136 -5.28 -5.86 17.05
CA ASP A 136 -3.96 -6.39 17.35
C ASP A 136 -3.77 -7.87 16.93
N ASP A 137 -4.75 -8.44 16.24
CA ASP A 137 -4.63 -9.77 15.63
C ASP A 137 -3.49 -9.76 14.58
N VAL A 138 -2.62 -10.77 14.65
CA VAL A 138 -1.45 -10.87 13.77
C VAL A 138 -1.83 -11.30 12.35
N SER A 139 -2.96 -11.99 12.16
CA SER A 139 -3.47 -12.37 10.84
C SER A 139 -3.71 -11.14 9.96
N ASN A 140 -4.12 -10.02 10.55
CA ASN A 140 -4.27 -8.75 9.83
C ASN A 140 -2.98 -8.29 9.13
N CYS A 141 -1.81 -8.73 9.61
CA CYS A 141 -0.53 -8.37 9.02
C CYS A 141 -0.31 -8.96 7.61
N THR A 142 -1.16 -9.88 7.11
CA THR A 142 -1.10 -10.33 5.70
C THR A 142 -1.34 -9.18 4.73
N ASN A 143 -2.16 -8.21 5.13
CA ASN A 143 -2.58 -7.07 4.31
C ASN A 143 -2.14 -5.71 4.89
N ARG A 144 -1.26 -5.73 5.91
CA ARG A 144 -0.62 -4.51 6.42
C ARG A 144 0.64 -4.19 5.64
N ALA A 145 0.77 -2.93 5.27
CA ALA A 145 1.95 -2.33 4.66
C ALA A 145 2.37 -1.07 5.44
N PRO A 146 3.54 -0.47 5.16
CA PRO A 146 4.01 0.71 5.89
C PRO A 146 3.13 1.95 5.68
N TYR A 147 2.49 2.07 4.50
CA TYR A 147 1.63 3.18 4.09
C TYR A 147 0.36 2.64 3.41
N PRO A 148 -0.74 3.42 3.32
CA PRO A 148 -1.84 3.10 2.42
C PRO A 148 -1.29 2.88 1.02
N THR A 149 -1.56 1.72 0.43
CA THR A 149 -0.93 1.30 -0.82
C THR A 149 -1.94 0.61 -1.74
N LEU A 150 -1.98 1.04 -2.99
CA LEU A 150 -2.72 0.40 -4.08
C LEU A 150 -1.70 -0.36 -4.94
N HIS A 151 -1.94 -1.66 -5.12
CA HIS A 151 -1.07 -2.56 -5.86
C HIS A 151 -1.74 -2.90 -7.19
N LEU A 152 -1.27 -2.29 -8.27
CA LEU A 152 -1.81 -2.47 -9.62
C LEU A 152 -1.12 -3.67 -10.25
N LEU A 153 -1.92 -4.68 -10.60
CA LEU A 153 -1.44 -5.97 -11.06
C LEU A 153 -2.00 -6.30 -12.44
N ARG A 154 -1.21 -6.99 -13.26
CA ARG A 154 -1.70 -7.58 -14.51
C ARG A 154 -2.35 -8.92 -14.23
N GLU A 155 -3.60 -9.09 -14.68
CA GLU A 155 -4.32 -10.36 -14.51
C GLU A 155 -3.59 -11.50 -15.21
N GLU A 156 -3.08 -11.28 -16.43
CA GLU A 156 -2.30 -12.28 -17.17
C GLU A 156 -1.04 -12.72 -16.40
N SER A 157 -0.40 -11.82 -15.66
CA SER A 157 0.77 -12.16 -14.84
C SER A 157 0.39 -12.99 -13.63
N ILE A 158 -0.78 -12.74 -13.04
CA ILE A 158 -1.34 -13.56 -11.95
C ILE A 158 -1.69 -14.95 -12.48
N ASP A 159 -2.40 -15.05 -13.60
CA ASP A 159 -2.81 -16.33 -14.19
C ASP A 159 -1.59 -17.23 -14.47
N ARG A 160 -0.57 -16.69 -15.13
CA ARG A 160 0.69 -17.42 -15.37
C ARG A 160 1.36 -17.85 -14.07
N ALA A 161 1.24 -17.06 -13.01
CA ALA A 161 1.79 -17.43 -11.73
C ALA A 161 0.99 -18.56 -11.06
N VAL A 162 -0.34 -18.50 -11.10
CA VAL A 162 -1.23 -19.57 -10.60
C VAL A 162 -1.00 -20.89 -11.33
N GLU A 163 -0.77 -20.87 -12.65
CA GLU A 163 -0.45 -22.09 -13.43
C GLU A 163 0.83 -22.81 -12.93
N VAL A 164 1.79 -22.04 -12.40
CA VAL A 164 3.08 -22.56 -11.90
C VAL A 164 3.02 -22.88 -10.41
N PHE A 165 2.05 -22.32 -9.68
CA PHE A 165 1.84 -22.50 -8.25
C PHE A 165 0.41 -22.98 -7.99
N PRO A 166 0.14 -24.30 -8.16
CA PRO A 166 -1.20 -24.86 -8.09
C PRO A 166 -1.87 -24.71 -6.72
N GLU A 167 -1.12 -24.44 -5.64
CA GLU A 167 -1.68 -24.15 -4.30
C GLU A 167 -2.03 -22.67 -4.08
N ALA A 168 -2.32 -21.90 -5.13
CA ALA A 168 -2.64 -20.48 -5.02
C ALA A 168 -3.86 -20.21 -4.11
N GLU A 169 -4.84 -21.12 -4.12
CA GLU A 169 -6.05 -21.06 -3.27
C GLU A 169 -5.72 -21.20 -1.78
N GLU A 170 -4.62 -21.87 -1.42
CA GLU A 170 -4.18 -22.07 -0.04
C GLU A 170 -3.27 -20.94 0.47
N ILE A 171 -2.89 -19.98 -0.38
CA ILE A 171 -1.97 -18.89 0.00
C ILE A 171 -2.52 -18.14 1.21
N PHE A 172 -3.81 -17.85 1.23
CA PHE A 172 -4.43 -17.11 2.32
C PHE A 172 -4.31 -17.84 3.66
N GLU A 173 -4.73 -19.11 3.71
CA GLU A 173 -4.68 -19.93 4.93
C GLU A 173 -3.23 -20.11 5.41
N ARG A 174 -2.31 -20.42 4.48
CA ARG A 174 -0.88 -20.54 4.79
C ARG A 174 -0.29 -19.26 5.37
N ASN A 175 -0.69 -18.10 4.84
CA ASN A 175 -0.19 -16.80 5.31
C ASN A 175 -0.63 -16.53 6.74
N ILE A 176 -1.89 -16.85 7.06
CA ILE A 176 -2.41 -16.76 8.43
C ILE A 176 -1.58 -17.65 9.35
N GLU A 177 -1.39 -18.93 9.02
CA GLU A 177 -0.62 -19.84 9.86
C GLU A 177 0.83 -19.38 10.08
N VAL A 178 1.48 -18.84 9.03
CA VAL A 178 2.83 -18.30 9.12
C VAL A 178 2.87 -17.14 10.11
N LEU A 179 1.91 -16.22 10.03
CA LEU A 179 1.83 -15.06 10.91
C LEU A 179 1.41 -15.42 12.34
N GLU A 180 0.53 -16.40 12.53
CA GLU A 180 0.18 -16.92 13.85
C GLU A 180 1.39 -17.57 14.54
N ARG A 181 2.19 -18.36 13.81
CA ARG A 181 3.44 -18.94 14.31
C ARG A 181 4.49 -17.88 14.62
N LEU A 182 4.57 -16.81 13.82
CA LEU A 182 5.47 -15.69 14.04
C LEU A 182 5.05 -14.85 15.27
N GLY A 183 3.74 -14.65 15.43
CA GLY A 183 3.13 -13.80 16.44
C GLY A 183 3.42 -12.31 16.25
N MET A 184 2.69 -11.48 16.98
CA MET A 184 2.82 -10.01 16.88
C MET A 184 4.20 -9.51 17.31
N GLN A 185 4.89 -10.22 18.22
CA GLN A 185 6.27 -9.88 18.57
C GLN A 185 7.22 -10.10 17.39
N GLY A 186 7.17 -11.28 16.75
CA GLY A 186 8.01 -11.57 15.59
C GLY A 186 7.73 -10.61 14.43
N TRP A 187 6.47 -10.22 14.21
CA TRP A 187 6.14 -9.19 13.22
C TRP A 187 6.83 -7.85 13.50
N LYS A 188 6.81 -7.37 14.76
CA LYS A 188 7.47 -6.12 15.16
C LYS A 188 8.98 -6.19 14.97
N GLU A 189 9.59 -7.35 15.23
CA GLU A 189 11.03 -7.58 15.05
C GLU A 189 11.47 -7.56 13.57
N LEU A 190 10.53 -7.65 12.61
CA LEU A 190 10.85 -7.43 11.19
C LEU A 190 11.15 -5.95 10.88
N GLU A 191 10.71 -5.02 11.74
CA GLU A 191 10.89 -3.57 11.57
C GLU A 191 10.36 -3.03 10.23
N VAL A 192 9.25 -3.59 9.76
CA VAL A 192 8.63 -3.24 8.47
C VAL A 192 7.64 -2.06 8.53
N GLY A 193 7.60 -1.34 9.66
CA GLY A 193 6.76 -0.14 9.79
C GLY A 193 7.33 1.08 9.07
N PRO A 194 6.53 2.15 8.91
CA PRO A 194 6.96 3.39 8.27
C PRO A 194 7.95 4.16 9.16
N ARG A 195 8.97 4.77 8.53
CA ARG A 195 9.87 5.73 9.19
C ARG A 195 9.36 7.16 9.08
N CYS A 196 8.44 7.40 8.15
CA CYS A 196 7.77 8.68 8.04
C CYS A 196 6.39 8.67 8.67
N PRO A 197 5.95 9.80 9.23
CA PRO A 197 4.58 9.94 9.65
C PRO A 197 3.66 9.80 8.43
N PHE A 198 2.63 8.96 8.55
CA PHE A 198 1.52 8.91 7.61
C PHE A 198 0.25 9.27 8.38
N GLY A 199 -0.64 10.01 7.71
CA GLY A 199 -1.74 10.68 8.38
C GLY A 199 -1.28 11.92 9.12
N HIS A 200 -1.55 13.08 8.56
CA HIS A 200 -1.78 14.23 9.42
C HIS A 200 -3.01 13.88 10.24
N ALA A 201 -2.85 13.71 11.55
CA ALA A 201 -3.99 13.88 12.44
C ALA A 201 -4.60 15.23 12.08
N ALA A 202 -5.77 15.21 11.42
CA ALA A 202 -6.62 16.38 11.35
C ALA A 202 -6.67 16.89 12.79
N LYS A 203 -6.16 18.11 12.99
CA LYS A 203 -6.02 18.75 14.30
C LYS A 203 -7.25 18.41 15.12
N ASP A 204 -7.06 17.82 16.30
CA ASP A 204 -8.09 17.66 17.31
C ASP A 204 -9.07 18.83 17.21
N GLU A 205 -10.28 18.57 16.71
CA GLU A 205 -11.35 19.54 16.80
C GLU A 205 -11.50 19.81 18.30
N LYS A 206 -11.04 20.99 18.69
CA LYS A 206 -11.12 21.50 20.04
C LYS A 206 -12.53 21.25 20.55
N LYS A 207 -12.61 20.52 21.66
CA LYS A 207 -13.65 20.70 22.68
C LYS A 207 -14.03 22.20 22.76
N GLY A 208 -15.29 22.47 22.47
CA GLY A 208 -15.96 23.75 22.65
C GLY A 208 -17.29 23.65 21.92
N GLY A 209 -18.40 23.30 22.56
CA GLY A 209 -18.89 23.84 23.81
C GLY A 209 -20.24 24.47 23.50
N ALA A 210 -21.32 23.84 23.96
CA ALA A 210 -22.61 24.42 24.28
C ALA A 210 -23.29 23.49 25.28
#